data_AF-A0A7C2RMY4-F1
#
_entry.id   AF-A0A7C2RMY4-F1
#
_cell.length_a   1.000
_cell.length_b   1.000
_cell.length_c   1.000
_cell.angle_alpha   90.00
_cell.angle_beta   90.00
_cell.angle_gamma   90.00
#
_symmetry.space_group_name_H-M   'P 1'
#
loop_
_entity.id
_entity.type
_entity.pdbx_description
1 polymer ?
#
loop_
_entity_poly.entity_id
_entity_poly.type
_entity_poly.pdbx_seq_one_letter_code
_entity_poly.pdbx_strand_id
1 'polypeptide(L)'
;MRLVSALVLALMATIAIASAPTYAQVIGLSVSTDKATYRPGEKVIVSGVAPANTPVAISTINPNGVEVDLQLVNSDSQGRYTAVIQLPPTLPYPPPPAQPLWIPGVYTVKAYVGSITASTQFNLTLGGVVVGRVVDENNQPVADATVLVLQTGARTATDTTGRFSIETGPGNFTLEFSKAGFPRVRINVSVAVGETKDLGLIRLVSLEFVVAQLQAQVANLSAQNAALTAQIATLQSQLAALQLQLNTTAAALQSQISNLSSSLAALRSQFEAAQAALTAALGNISSKLDSLSSDLRTGISGLNTAIANLSSSIADIRTRLAVLEDLRTAVSGLRTDITGLRTDLGTLTTAQRDLSSKVDTLSTRLDTVAGDIRSRIDSAAGSITGAVNGVGSKVDSVSSKIDGLSSSVASLNVPIIVAIIMALLAFVFSLLTFLQVRRAMTAR
;
A
#
# COMPACT_ATOMS: atom_id res chain seq x y z
N MET A 1 -102.24 33.04 38.36
CA MET A 1 -103.65 32.69 38.07
C MET A 1 -103.75 31.16 38.17
N ARG A 2 -104.68 30.56 38.94
CA ARG A 2 -106.11 30.34 38.61
C ARG A 2 -106.23 29.57 37.27
N LEU A 3 -106.83 28.38 37.12
CA LEU A 3 -108.01 27.71 37.72
C LEU A 3 -107.90 26.16 37.47
N VAL A 4 -108.28 25.26 38.38
CA VAL A 4 -109.61 24.57 38.61
C VAL A 4 -110.01 23.43 37.64
N SER A 5 -110.03 22.21 38.21
CA SER A 5 -110.94 21.03 38.05
C SER A 5 -111.28 20.31 36.71
N ALA A 6 -110.98 18.99 36.70
CA ALA A 6 -111.87 17.85 36.32
C ALA A 6 -111.30 16.57 37.00
N LEU A 7 -112.00 15.67 37.73
CA LEU A 7 -113.26 14.92 37.52
C LEU A 7 -113.05 13.74 36.53
N VAL A 8 -113.14 12.43 36.86
CA VAL A 8 -113.45 11.65 38.10
C VAL A 8 -112.93 10.17 37.93
N LEU A 9 -112.82 9.26 38.92
CA LEU A 9 -113.85 8.28 39.37
C LEU A 9 -113.37 7.40 40.57
N ALA A 10 -114.19 7.33 41.64
CA ALA A 10 -114.43 6.28 42.68
C ALA A 10 -113.34 5.24 43.09
N LEU A 11 -113.29 4.77 44.35
CA LEU A 11 -114.39 4.60 45.31
C LEU A 11 -113.97 4.82 46.77
N MET A 12 -114.68 5.72 47.46
CA MET A 12 -114.73 5.86 48.92
C MET A 12 -116.01 5.22 49.44
N ALA A 13 -115.98 4.63 50.64
CA ALA A 13 -117.18 4.48 51.48
C ALA A 13 -116.80 4.42 52.97
N THR A 14 -117.18 5.46 53.70
CA THR A 14 -117.17 5.55 55.16
C THR A 14 -118.61 5.34 55.69
N ILE A 15 -118.77 5.43 57.03
CA ILE A 15 -119.99 5.86 57.76
C ILE A 15 -120.99 4.79 58.31
N ALA A 16 -121.39 5.10 59.56
CA ALA A 16 -122.66 4.84 60.27
C ALA A 16 -122.94 3.53 61.04
N ILE A 17 -123.49 3.80 62.22
CA ILE A 17 -124.22 2.91 63.13
C ILE A 17 -125.67 2.81 62.66
N ALA A 18 -126.21 1.60 62.55
CA ALA A 18 -127.65 1.29 62.59
C ALA A 18 -127.85 -0.18 63.01
N SER A 19 -129.02 -0.52 63.56
CA SER A 19 -129.20 -1.69 64.46
C SER A 19 -129.88 -2.93 63.85
N ALA A 20 -129.39 -4.10 64.28
CA ALA A 20 -130.01 -5.44 64.29
C ALA A 20 -130.15 -6.21 62.94
N PRO A 21 -130.19 -7.57 62.95
CA PRO A 21 -130.02 -8.51 64.08
C PRO A 21 -128.67 -9.27 64.08
N THR A 22 -128.48 -10.14 65.06
CA THR A 22 -127.26 -10.92 65.34
C THR A 22 -127.01 -12.10 64.38
N TYR A 23 -125.76 -12.22 63.91
CA TYR A 23 -125.14 -13.51 63.56
C TYR A 23 -123.76 -13.57 64.22
N ALA A 24 -123.53 -14.58 65.07
CA ALA A 24 -122.25 -14.74 65.76
C ALA A 24 -121.19 -15.33 64.82
N GLN A 25 -120.06 -14.63 64.67
CA GLN A 25 -118.82 -15.20 64.12
C GLN A 25 -117.97 -15.70 65.29
N VAL A 26 -117.49 -16.93 65.22
CA VAL A 26 -116.67 -17.54 66.29
C VAL A 26 -115.24 -16.98 66.20
N ILE A 27 -114.87 -16.12 67.14
CA ILE A 27 -113.48 -15.64 67.29
C ILE A 27 -112.65 -16.76 67.92
N GLY A 28 -111.70 -17.31 67.16
CA GLY A 28 -110.77 -18.34 67.62
C GLY A 28 -109.63 -17.80 68.48
N LEU A 29 -109.05 -18.67 69.32
CA LEU A 29 -107.89 -18.37 70.16
C LEU A 29 -106.59 -18.45 69.35
N SER A 30 -105.66 -17.50 69.55
CA SER A 30 -104.32 -17.49 68.95
C SER A 30 -103.27 -17.05 69.96
N VAL A 31 -102.00 -17.44 69.75
CA VAL A 31 -100.85 -17.07 70.61
C VAL A 31 -99.57 -16.97 69.77
N SER A 32 -98.70 -16.01 70.11
CA SER A 32 -97.45 -15.71 69.43
C SER A 32 -96.45 -15.08 70.40
N THR A 33 -95.15 -15.08 70.06
CA THR A 33 -94.06 -14.43 70.81
C THR A 33 -93.39 -13.34 69.96
N ASP A 34 -92.82 -12.31 70.59
CA ASP A 34 -92.14 -11.21 69.88
C ASP A 34 -90.84 -11.62 69.15
N LYS A 35 -90.21 -12.74 69.56
CA LYS A 35 -89.04 -13.34 68.91
C LYS A 35 -89.19 -14.86 68.83
N ALA A 36 -88.40 -15.46 67.95
CA ALA A 36 -88.25 -16.92 67.85
C ALA A 36 -87.16 -17.48 68.79
N THR A 37 -86.19 -16.65 69.22
CA THR A 37 -85.07 -17.07 70.08
C THR A 37 -84.82 -16.02 71.16
N TYR A 38 -84.59 -16.48 72.38
CA TYR A 38 -84.28 -15.66 73.55
C TYR A 38 -83.06 -16.20 74.32
N ARG A 39 -82.52 -15.36 75.19
CA ARG A 39 -81.42 -15.65 76.13
C ARG A 39 -81.88 -15.56 77.59
N PRO A 40 -81.09 -16.11 78.54
CA PRO A 40 -81.31 -15.86 79.97
C PRO A 40 -81.50 -14.35 80.27
N GLY A 41 -82.44 -14.04 81.15
CA GLY A 41 -82.77 -12.66 81.57
C GLY A 41 -83.64 -11.85 80.60
N GLU A 42 -83.84 -12.30 79.36
CA GLU A 42 -84.74 -11.60 78.44
C GLU A 42 -86.23 -11.76 78.83
N LYS A 43 -87.06 -10.86 78.28
CA LYS A 43 -88.52 -10.93 78.40
C LYS A 43 -89.09 -11.52 77.12
N VAL A 44 -89.90 -12.57 77.24
CA VAL A 44 -90.72 -13.09 76.15
C VAL A 44 -92.08 -12.39 76.23
N ILE A 45 -92.38 -11.55 75.25
CA ILE A 45 -93.69 -10.90 75.14
C ILE A 45 -94.59 -11.85 74.37
N VAL A 46 -95.56 -12.44 75.09
CA VAL A 46 -96.59 -13.31 74.52
C VAL A 46 -97.77 -12.44 74.13
N SER A 47 -98.29 -12.57 72.92
CA SER A 47 -99.49 -11.84 72.48
C SER A 47 -100.40 -12.69 71.61
N GLY A 48 -101.70 -12.39 71.63
CA GLY A 48 -102.69 -13.16 70.90
C GLY A 48 -104.08 -12.55 70.88
N VAL A 49 -105.02 -13.30 70.32
CA VAL A 49 -106.45 -12.95 70.28
C VAL A 49 -107.26 -14.08 70.89
N ALA A 50 -108.32 -13.73 71.61
CA ALA A 50 -109.26 -14.59 72.30
C ALA A 50 -110.68 -13.97 72.20
N PRO A 51 -111.76 -14.67 72.61
CA PRO A 51 -113.05 -14.02 72.85
C PRO A 51 -112.90 -12.80 73.77
N ALA A 52 -113.62 -11.71 73.52
CA ALA A 52 -113.43 -10.43 74.22
C ALA A 52 -113.73 -10.50 75.72
N ASN A 53 -113.03 -9.69 76.53
CA ASN A 53 -113.17 -9.60 78.00
C ASN A 53 -113.13 -10.96 78.74
N THR A 54 -112.40 -11.93 78.20
CA THR A 54 -112.36 -13.31 78.69
C THR A 54 -110.98 -13.62 79.28
N PRO A 55 -110.90 -14.32 80.44
CA PRO A 55 -109.62 -14.76 80.97
C PRO A 55 -108.97 -15.81 80.06
N VAL A 56 -107.70 -15.57 79.74
CA VAL A 56 -106.80 -16.43 78.96
C VAL A 56 -105.70 -16.91 79.89
N ALA A 57 -105.57 -18.23 80.04
CA ALA A 57 -104.45 -18.84 80.77
C ALA A 57 -103.30 -19.11 79.80
N ILE A 58 -102.09 -18.68 80.15
CA ILE A 58 -100.88 -18.78 79.33
C ILE A 58 -99.87 -19.64 80.09
N SER A 59 -99.77 -20.90 79.66
CA SER A 59 -98.84 -21.91 80.17
C SER A 59 -97.55 -21.88 79.35
N THR A 60 -96.41 -21.77 80.03
CA THR A 60 -95.09 -21.88 79.41
C THR A 60 -94.50 -23.23 79.76
N ILE A 61 -94.24 -24.05 78.74
CA ILE A 61 -93.78 -25.43 78.88
C ILE A 61 -92.34 -25.53 78.40
N ASN A 62 -91.46 -26.10 79.23
CA ASN A 62 -90.04 -26.27 78.93
C ASN A 62 -89.79 -27.41 77.91
N PRO A 63 -88.54 -27.58 77.43
CA PRO A 63 -88.19 -28.63 76.45
C PRO A 63 -88.47 -30.07 76.91
N ASN A 64 -88.59 -30.28 78.23
CA ASN A 64 -88.90 -31.59 78.82
C ASN A 64 -90.42 -31.82 78.97
N GLY A 65 -91.27 -30.90 78.49
CA GLY A 65 -92.72 -31.01 78.56
C GLY A 65 -93.34 -30.57 79.90
N VAL A 66 -92.57 -29.93 80.78
CA VAL A 66 -93.02 -29.49 82.11
C VAL A 66 -93.39 -27.99 82.09
N GLU A 67 -94.54 -27.63 82.64
CA GLU A 67 -94.93 -26.24 82.85
C GLU A 67 -93.98 -25.54 83.84
N VAL A 68 -93.40 -24.41 83.45
CA VAL A 68 -92.46 -23.59 84.23
C VAL A 68 -93.01 -22.23 84.66
N ASP A 69 -94.06 -21.75 83.99
CA ASP A 69 -94.77 -20.50 84.31
C ASP A 69 -96.22 -20.60 83.83
N LEU A 70 -97.14 -20.02 84.59
CA LEU A 70 -98.56 -19.97 84.27
C LEU A 70 -99.11 -18.58 84.64
N GLN A 71 -99.51 -17.82 83.63
CA GLN A 71 -100.06 -16.48 83.79
C GLN A 71 -101.54 -16.45 83.39
N LEU A 72 -102.36 -15.69 84.11
CA LEU A 72 -103.77 -15.49 83.77
C LEU A 72 -103.98 -14.01 83.41
N VAL A 73 -104.35 -13.74 82.17
CA VAL A 73 -104.56 -12.38 81.65
C VAL A 73 -105.94 -12.28 80.99
N ASN A 74 -106.59 -11.12 81.08
CA ASN A 74 -107.85 -10.90 80.38
C ASN A 74 -107.59 -10.38 78.97
N SER A 75 -108.34 -10.87 77.99
CA SER A 75 -108.46 -10.19 76.70
C SER A 75 -109.23 -8.87 76.85
N ASP A 76 -108.94 -7.90 75.98
CA ASP A 76 -109.63 -6.62 75.94
C ASP A 76 -110.99 -6.72 75.22
N SER A 77 -111.65 -5.57 75.06
CA SER A 77 -112.92 -5.44 74.32
C SER A 77 -112.85 -5.78 72.82
N GLN A 78 -111.64 -5.89 72.26
CA GLN A 78 -111.36 -6.32 70.88
C GLN A 78 -110.84 -7.77 70.83
N GLY A 79 -110.77 -8.46 71.98
CA GLY A 79 -110.26 -9.82 72.09
C GLY A 79 -108.73 -9.94 72.21
N ARG A 80 -107.96 -8.85 72.22
CA ARG A 80 -106.49 -8.92 72.27
C ARG A 80 -106.01 -9.11 73.70
N TYR A 81 -104.95 -9.91 73.87
CA TYR A 81 -104.27 -10.07 75.15
C TYR A 81 -102.75 -10.06 74.97
N THR A 82 -102.04 -9.70 76.04
CA THR A 82 -100.57 -9.72 76.12
C THR A 82 -100.15 -10.17 77.52
N ALA A 83 -99.08 -10.97 77.59
CA ALA A 83 -98.42 -11.38 78.81
C ALA A 83 -96.90 -11.27 78.65
N VAL A 84 -96.17 -11.25 79.76
CA VAL A 84 -94.70 -11.12 79.75
C VAL A 84 -94.10 -12.19 80.63
N ILE A 85 -93.45 -13.17 80.01
CA ILE A 85 -92.68 -14.19 80.71
C ILE A 85 -91.28 -13.60 80.94
N GLN A 86 -90.87 -13.52 82.20
CA GLN A 86 -89.52 -13.10 82.56
C GLN A 86 -88.62 -14.32 82.63
N LEU A 87 -87.70 -14.47 81.66
CA LEU A 87 -86.74 -15.56 81.67
C LEU A 87 -85.74 -15.35 82.81
N PRO A 88 -85.27 -16.43 83.48
CA PRO A 88 -84.31 -16.32 84.56
C PRO A 88 -82.93 -15.88 84.04
N PRO A 89 -82.13 -15.17 84.85
CA PRO A 89 -80.83 -14.61 84.44
C PRO A 89 -79.75 -15.66 84.23
N THR A 90 -79.95 -16.89 84.71
CA THR A 90 -79.04 -18.03 84.54
C THR A 90 -79.82 -19.27 84.10
N LEU A 91 -79.14 -20.26 83.53
CA LEU A 91 -79.69 -21.58 83.22
C LEU A 91 -78.66 -22.66 83.61
N PRO A 92 -79.09 -23.81 84.19
CA PRO A 92 -80.45 -24.12 84.61
C PRO A 92 -80.90 -23.26 85.81
N TYR A 93 -82.20 -22.94 85.87
CA TYR A 93 -82.79 -22.17 86.98
C TYR A 93 -84.20 -22.65 87.35
N PRO A 94 -84.61 -22.69 88.63
CA PRO A 94 -83.76 -22.53 89.82
C PRO A 94 -82.63 -23.57 89.84
N PRO A 95 -81.54 -23.36 90.60
CA PRO A 95 -80.46 -24.35 90.68
C PRO A 95 -81.00 -25.74 91.08
N PRO A 96 -80.66 -26.82 90.36
CA PRO A 96 -81.10 -28.16 90.70
C PRO A 96 -80.74 -28.52 92.16
N PRO A 97 -81.61 -29.24 92.90
CA PRO A 97 -82.69 -30.10 92.41
C PRO A 97 -84.08 -29.43 92.33
N ALA A 98 -84.20 -28.12 92.57
CA ALA A 98 -85.50 -27.44 92.53
C ALA A 98 -86.16 -27.54 91.13
N GLN A 99 -87.48 -27.71 91.10
CA GLN A 99 -88.29 -27.89 89.88
C GLN A 99 -89.56 -27.04 89.96
N PRO A 100 -90.16 -26.64 88.82
CA PRO A 100 -89.77 -26.96 87.44
C PRO A 100 -88.57 -26.12 86.96
N LEU A 101 -87.73 -26.72 86.09
CA LEU A 101 -86.49 -26.09 85.61
C LEU A 101 -86.67 -25.35 84.29
N TRP A 102 -86.13 -24.14 84.24
CA TRP A 102 -85.71 -23.48 83.01
C TRP A 102 -84.35 -24.05 82.59
N ILE A 103 -84.27 -24.54 81.35
CA ILE A 103 -83.08 -25.09 80.67
C ILE A 103 -82.97 -24.54 79.25
N PRO A 104 -81.80 -24.59 78.57
CA PRO A 104 -81.71 -24.29 77.14
C PRO A 104 -82.52 -25.31 76.30
N GLY A 105 -83.15 -24.83 75.23
CA GLY A 105 -83.95 -25.63 74.29
C GLY A 105 -85.25 -24.94 73.86
N VAL A 106 -86.11 -25.65 73.11
CA VAL A 106 -87.38 -25.11 72.60
C VAL A 106 -88.49 -25.21 73.64
N TYR A 107 -89.05 -24.06 74.02
CA TYR A 107 -90.22 -23.90 74.87
C TYR A 107 -91.48 -23.86 74.03
N THR A 108 -92.58 -24.36 74.58
CA THR A 108 -93.92 -24.24 74.00
C THR A 108 -94.79 -23.37 74.91
N VAL A 109 -95.27 -22.24 74.38
CA VAL A 109 -96.25 -21.39 75.07
C VAL A 109 -97.64 -21.77 74.58
N LYS A 110 -98.52 -22.15 75.50
CA LYS A 110 -99.93 -22.49 75.22
C LYS A 110 -100.86 -21.48 75.85
N ALA A 111 -101.82 -21.00 75.08
CA ALA A 111 -102.93 -20.20 75.56
C ALA A 111 -104.21 -21.05 75.65
N TYR A 112 -105.01 -20.85 76.70
CA TYR A 112 -106.26 -21.57 76.95
C TYR A 112 -107.41 -20.60 77.23
N VAL A 113 -108.57 -20.89 76.64
CA VAL A 113 -109.87 -20.26 76.96
C VAL A 113 -110.92 -21.36 77.06
N GLY A 114 -111.33 -21.69 78.28
CA GLY A 114 -112.15 -22.89 78.52
C GLY A 114 -111.44 -24.14 78.00
N SER A 115 -112.08 -24.84 77.05
CA SER A 115 -111.49 -26.03 76.38
C SER A 115 -110.71 -25.70 75.10
N ILE A 116 -110.71 -24.44 74.62
CA ILE A 116 -109.99 -24.04 73.41
C ILE A 116 -108.53 -23.78 73.76
N THR A 117 -107.60 -24.34 72.96
CA THR A 117 -106.14 -24.18 73.15
C THR A 117 -105.49 -23.67 71.86
N ALA A 118 -104.52 -22.76 71.99
CA ALA A 118 -103.59 -22.38 70.93
C ALA A 118 -102.15 -22.53 71.42
N SER A 119 -101.18 -22.73 70.54
CA SER A 119 -99.76 -22.90 70.93
C SER A 119 -98.77 -22.25 69.96
N THR A 120 -97.68 -21.73 70.51
CA THR A 120 -96.50 -21.23 69.79
C THR A 120 -95.22 -21.73 70.46
N GLN A 121 -94.05 -21.49 69.85
CA GLN A 121 -92.76 -21.92 70.39
C GLN A 121 -91.71 -20.81 70.34
N PHE A 122 -90.78 -20.85 71.29
CA PHE A 122 -89.56 -20.05 71.26
C PHE A 122 -88.36 -20.88 71.71
N ASN A 123 -87.18 -20.60 71.19
CA ASN A 123 -85.93 -21.26 71.58
C ASN A 123 -85.20 -20.44 72.64
N LEU A 124 -84.84 -21.05 73.77
CA LEU A 124 -83.99 -20.45 74.79
C LEU A 124 -82.56 -20.99 74.64
N THR A 125 -81.59 -20.12 74.38
CA THR A 125 -80.22 -20.56 74.09
C THR A 125 -79.16 -19.76 74.84
N LEU A 126 -77.99 -20.36 75.04
CA LEU A 126 -76.83 -19.71 75.63
C LEU A 126 -76.01 -19.01 74.55
N GLY A 127 -75.46 -17.83 74.88
CA GLY A 127 -74.43 -17.20 74.08
C GLY A 127 -73.10 -17.95 74.16
N GLY A 128 -72.14 -17.54 73.34
CA GLY A 128 -70.73 -17.86 73.52
C GLY A 128 -69.93 -16.56 73.67
N VAL A 129 -68.78 -16.62 74.34
CA VAL A 129 -67.94 -15.46 74.65
C VAL A 129 -66.70 -15.50 73.77
N VAL A 130 -66.33 -14.41 73.11
CA VAL A 130 -65.03 -14.28 72.45
C VAL A 130 -64.12 -13.43 73.32
N VAL A 131 -62.93 -13.94 73.61
CA VAL A 131 -61.89 -13.27 74.40
C VAL A 131 -60.58 -13.18 73.61
N GLY A 132 -59.66 -12.38 74.10
CA GLY A 132 -58.31 -12.25 73.54
C GLY A 132 -57.62 -11.01 74.09
N ARG A 133 -56.44 -10.70 73.56
CA ARG A 133 -55.63 -9.53 73.96
C ARG A 133 -55.08 -8.79 72.74
N VAL A 134 -55.30 -7.49 72.68
CA VAL A 134 -54.80 -6.61 71.62
C VAL A 134 -53.48 -5.96 72.07
N VAL A 135 -52.48 -5.99 71.19
CA VAL A 135 -51.14 -5.45 71.40
C VAL A 135 -50.64 -4.64 70.20
N ASP A 136 -49.67 -3.76 70.43
CA ASP A 136 -49.02 -2.95 69.40
C ASP A 136 -47.85 -3.66 68.70
N GLU A 137 -47.16 -2.95 67.80
CA GLU A 137 -45.92 -3.39 67.14
C GLU A 137 -44.78 -3.79 68.12
N ASN A 138 -44.77 -3.23 69.33
CA ASN A 138 -43.77 -3.46 70.37
C ASN A 138 -44.22 -4.55 71.38
N ASN A 139 -45.38 -5.19 71.19
CA ASN A 139 -46.07 -6.11 72.11
C ASN A 139 -46.69 -5.45 73.36
N GLN A 140 -46.77 -4.12 73.43
CA GLN A 140 -47.43 -3.40 74.51
C GLN A 140 -48.97 -3.49 74.38
N PRO A 141 -49.73 -3.50 75.48
CA PRO A 141 -51.19 -3.61 75.42
C PRO A 141 -51.85 -2.38 74.77
N VAL A 142 -52.79 -2.60 73.86
CA VAL A 142 -53.63 -1.51 73.32
C VAL A 142 -54.92 -1.46 74.12
N ALA A 143 -55.00 -0.52 75.06
CA ALA A 143 -56.20 -0.22 75.84
C ALA A 143 -57.25 0.54 75.01
N ASP A 144 -58.53 0.44 75.39
CA ASP A 144 -59.72 1.02 74.73
C ASP A 144 -59.76 0.87 73.19
N ALA A 145 -59.23 -0.24 72.66
CA ALA A 145 -59.50 -0.67 71.30
C ALA A 145 -60.93 -1.20 71.24
N THR A 146 -61.73 -0.65 70.34
CA THR A 146 -63.09 -1.13 70.09
C THR A 146 -63.04 -2.45 69.35
N VAL A 147 -63.68 -3.47 69.91
CA VAL A 147 -63.88 -4.78 69.28
C VAL A 147 -65.36 -4.89 68.91
N LEU A 148 -65.65 -4.84 67.62
CA LEU A 148 -67.01 -4.80 67.05
C LEU A 148 -67.31 -6.11 66.31
N VAL A 149 -68.39 -6.78 66.66
CA VAL A 149 -68.93 -7.92 65.90
C VAL A 149 -69.78 -7.38 64.75
N LEU A 150 -69.27 -7.46 63.53
CA LEU A 150 -69.87 -6.79 62.37
C LEU A 150 -71.30 -7.25 62.07
N GLN A 151 -71.60 -8.54 62.27
CA GLN A 151 -72.91 -9.13 61.99
C GLN A 151 -74.01 -8.73 62.98
N THR A 152 -73.67 -8.40 64.23
CA THR A 152 -74.65 -8.14 65.30
C THR A 152 -74.62 -6.70 65.81
N GLY A 153 -73.58 -5.92 65.49
CA GLY A 153 -73.36 -4.57 66.02
C GLY A 153 -72.92 -4.54 67.49
N ALA A 154 -72.82 -5.70 68.15
CA ALA A 154 -72.32 -5.84 69.51
C ALA A 154 -70.86 -5.38 69.58
N ARG A 155 -70.51 -4.64 70.64
CA ARG A 155 -69.16 -4.08 70.80
C ARG A 155 -68.71 -4.10 72.25
N THR A 156 -67.41 -4.22 72.43
CA THR A 156 -66.71 -4.07 73.71
C THR A 156 -65.46 -3.22 73.50
N ALA A 157 -64.80 -2.83 74.59
CA ALA A 157 -63.50 -2.18 74.57
C ALA A 157 -62.46 -3.08 75.24
N THR A 158 -61.20 -2.99 74.81
CA THR A 158 -60.10 -3.63 75.55
C THR A 158 -59.80 -2.89 76.86
N ASP A 159 -59.45 -3.64 77.90
CA ASP A 159 -59.01 -3.12 79.19
C ASP A 159 -57.58 -2.55 79.14
N THR A 160 -57.09 -2.05 80.28
CA THR A 160 -55.72 -1.51 80.44
C THR A 160 -54.62 -2.54 80.19
N THR A 161 -54.93 -3.84 80.23
CA THR A 161 -54.02 -4.94 79.88
C THR A 161 -54.16 -5.36 78.41
N GLY A 162 -55.00 -4.69 77.64
CA GLY A 162 -55.33 -4.97 76.25
C GLY A 162 -56.33 -6.11 76.07
N ARG A 163 -56.89 -6.69 77.14
CA ARG A 163 -57.81 -7.83 77.04
C ARG A 163 -59.22 -7.39 76.72
N PHE A 164 -59.95 -8.17 75.93
CA PHE A 164 -61.38 -7.97 75.70
C PHE A 164 -62.17 -9.23 76.03
N SER A 165 -63.46 -9.05 76.29
CA SER A 165 -64.47 -10.10 76.36
C SER A 165 -65.75 -9.57 75.71
N ILE A 166 -66.32 -10.33 74.78
CA ILE A 166 -67.56 -9.97 74.08
C ILE A 166 -68.48 -11.17 73.94
N GLU A 167 -69.72 -11.02 74.40
CA GLU A 167 -70.76 -12.02 74.19
C GLU A 167 -71.28 -11.98 72.75
N THR A 168 -71.44 -13.18 72.19
CA THR A 168 -71.92 -13.43 70.83
C THR A 168 -73.00 -14.50 70.86
N GLY A 169 -73.63 -14.81 69.72
CA GLY A 169 -74.41 -16.05 69.58
C GLY A 169 -73.51 -17.23 69.28
N PRO A 170 -74.03 -18.46 69.27
CA PRO A 170 -73.41 -19.51 68.48
C PRO A 170 -73.43 -19.11 66.99
N GLY A 171 -72.34 -19.38 66.25
CA GLY A 171 -72.25 -19.09 64.81
C GLY A 171 -70.88 -18.56 64.36
N ASN A 172 -70.84 -18.06 63.12
CA ASN A 172 -69.65 -17.47 62.51
C ASN A 172 -69.76 -15.95 62.48
N PHE A 173 -68.72 -15.27 62.99
CA PHE A 173 -68.68 -13.82 63.14
C PHE A 173 -67.37 -13.25 62.60
N THR A 174 -67.37 -11.94 62.34
CA THR A 174 -66.16 -11.17 62.01
C THR A 174 -66.02 -10.07 63.06
N LEU A 175 -64.94 -10.14 63.83
CA LEU A 175 -64.55 -9.10 64.78
C LEU A 175 -63.71 -8.06 64.05
N GLU A 176 -64.14 -6.81 64.07
CA GLU A 176 -63.36 -5.66 63.66
C GLU A 176 -62.74 -5.00 64.89
N PHE A 177 -61.41 -4.95 64.92
CA PHE A 177 -60.61 -4.27 65.92
C PHE A 177 -60.26 -2.87 65.40
N SER A 178 -60.52 -1.85 66.20
CA SER A 178 -60.23 -0.46 65.83
C SER A 178 -59.82 0.40 67.02
N LYS A 179 -58.79 1.22 66.84
CA LYS A 179 -58.32 2.23 67.79
C LYS A 179 -57.88 3.45 66.97
N ALA A 180 -58.09 4.67 67.47
CA ALA A 180 -57.57 5.86 66.82
C ALA A 180 -56.03 5.77 66.72
N GLY A 181 -55.46 6.11 65.55
CA GLY A 181 -54.04 5.93 65.28
C GLY A 181 -53.64 4.54 64.78
N PHE A 182 -54.58 3.58 64.62
CA PHE A 182 -54.31 2.24 64.11
C PHE A 182 -55.22 1.91 62.90
N PRO A 183 -54.74 1.15 61.88
CA PRO A 183 -55.60 0.54 60.88
C PRO A 183 -56.61 -0.42 61.52
N ARG A 184 -57.76 -0.60 60.86
CA ARG A 184 -58.74 -1.61 61.29
C ARG A 184 -58.26 -3.01 60.92
N VAL A 185 -58.30 -3.93 61.87
CA VAL A 185 -57.99 -5.36 61.65
C VAL A 185 -59.27 -6.16 61.76
N ARG A 186 -59.47 -7.16 60.88
CA ARG A 186 -60.65 -8.03 60.89
C ARG A 186 -60.24 -9.48 61.06
N ILE A 187 -60.89 -10.18 61.99
CA ILE A 187 -60.66 -11.60 62.26
C ILE A 187 -61.99 -12.34 62.21
N ASN A 188 -62.04 -13.42 61.44
CA ASN A 188 -63.20 -14.32 61.42
C ASN A 188 -63.08 -15.33 62.56
N VAL A 189 -64.18 -15.56 63.28
CA VAL A 189 -64.27 -16.48 64.41
C VAL A 189 -65.51 -17.36 64.27
N SER A 190 -65.42 -18.60 64.75
CA SER A 190 -66.55 -19.51 64.93
C SER A 190 -66.70 -19.80 66.41
N VAL A 191 -67.93 -19.73 66.92
CA VAL A 191 -68.26 -19.85 68.35
C VAL A 191 -69.38 -20.87 68.50
N ALA A 192 -69.16 -21.90 69.33
CA ALA A 192 -70.19 -22.88 69.68
C ALA A 192 -71.07 -22.41 70.86
N VAL A 193 -72.19 -23.12 71.10
CA VAL A 193 -73.13 -22.82 72.19
C VAL A 193 -72.41 -22.93 73.53
N GLY A 194 -72.36 -21.84 74.30
CA GLY A 194 -71.67 -21.81 75.60
C GLY A 194 -70.14 -21.83 75.54
N GLU A 195 -69.51 -21.75 74.36
CA GLU A 195 -68.04 -21.73 74.23
C GLU A 195 -67.46 -20.37 74.66
N THR A 196 -66.32 -20.40 75.37
CA THR A 196 -65.42 -19.24 75.49
C THR A 196 -64.27 -19.40 74.50
N LYS A 197 -64.26 -18.58 73.44
CA LYS A 197 -63.29 -18.62 72.34
C LYS A 197 -62.17 -17.61 72.55
N ASP A 198 -60.96 -18.08 72.82
CA ASP A 198 -59.77 -17.22 72.87
C ASP A 198 -59.15 -17.03 71.48
N LEU A 199 -58.93 -15.78 71.06
CA LEU A 199 -58.22 -15.39 69.84
C LEU A 199 -56.71 -15.13 70.06
N GLY A 200 -56.23 -15.22 71.30
CA GLY A 200 -54.82 -15.02 71.64
C GLY A 200 -54.39 -13.56 71.51
N LEU A 201 -53.25 -13.32 70.82
CA LEU A 201 -52.69 -11.98 70.60
C LEU A 201 -53.11 -11.41 69.23
N ILE A 202 -53.88 -10.33 69.25
CA ILE A 202 -54.23 -9.53 68.07
C ILE A 202 -53.24 -8.37 67.99
N ARG A 203 -52.49 -8.26 66.90
CA ARG A 203 -51.56 -7.15 66.68
C ARG A 203 -52.23 -6.03 65.88
N LEU A 204 -52.18 -4.81 66.40
CA LEU A 204 -52.45 -3.59 65.65
C LEU A 204 -51.12 -2.85 65.48
N VAL A 205 -50.75 -2.51 64.24
CA VAL A 205 -49.54 -1.69 64.01
C VAL A 205 -49.96 -0.23 63.95
N SER A 206 -49.32 0.64 64.73
CA SER A 206 -49.64 2.07 64.74
C SER A 206 -49.33 2.72 63.39
N LEU A 207 -50.16 3.69 63.00
CA LEU A 207 -49.91 4.51 61.82
C LEU A 207 -48.62 5.33 61.98
N GLU A 208 -48.26 5.70 63.22
CA GLU A 208 -47.02 6.38 63.55
C GLU A 208 -45.79 5.51 63.24
N PHE A 209 -45.79 4.23 63.64
CA PHE A 209 -44.72 3.30 63.30
C PHE A 209 -44.59 3.09 61.79
N VAL A 210 -45.71 2.93 61.07
CA VAL A 210 -45.70 2.84 59.60
C VAL A 210 -45.12 4.12 58.96
N VAL A 211 -45.49 5.30 59.45
CA VAL A 211 -44.94 6.58 58.99
C VAL A 211 -43.44 6.67 59.27
N ALA A 212 -42.96 6.26 60.45
CA ALA A 212 -41.55 6.25 60.79
C ALA A 212 -40.73 5.31 59.89
N GLN A 213 -41.24 4.10 59.59
CA GLN A 213 -40.61 3.18 58.65
C GLN A 213 -40.56 3.76 57.23
N LEU A 214 -41.65 4.36 56.75
CA LEU A 214 -41.69 5.02 55.44
C LEU A 214 -40.73 6.22 55.37
N GLN A 215 -40.62 7.02 56.43
CA GLN A 215 -39.65 8.13 56.51
C GLN A 215 -38.21 7.62 56.44
N ALA A 216 -37.86 6.55 57.16
CA ALA A 216 -36.55 5.92 57.09
C ALA A 216 -36.25 5.36 55.69
N GLN A 217 -37.23 4.75 55.03
CA GLN A 217 -37.11 4.26 53.66
C GLN A 217 -36.90 5.41 52.66
N VAL A 218 -37.66 6.51 52.80
CA VAL A 218 -37.50 7.72 51.97
C VAL A 218 -36.13 8.36 52.17
N ALA A 219 -35.62 8.43 53.41
CA ALA A 219 -34.28 8.93 53.69
C ALA A 219 -33.19 8.07 53.04
N ASN A 220 -33.31 6.74 53.09
CA ASN A 220 -32.39 5.81 52.43
C ASN A 220 -32.43 5.97 50.90
N LEU A 221 -33.62 5.99 50.28
CA LEU A 221 -33.78 6.22 48.84
C LEU A 221 -33.23 7.59 48.40
N SER A 222 -33.39 8.63 49.23
CA SER A 222 -32.81 9.96 48.99
C SER A 222 -31.28 9.92 48.98
N ALA A 223 -30.67 9.23 49.96
CA ALA A 223 -29.21 9.05 50.01
C ALA A 223 -28.67 8.25 48.82
N GLN A 224 -29.38 7.20 48.40
CA GLN A 224 -29.05 6.44 47.18
C GLN A 224 -29.13 7.32 45.93
N ASN A 225 -30.20 8.10 45.75
CA ASN A 225 -30.34 9.02 44.62
C ASN A 225 -29.23 10.08 44.58
N ALA A 226 -28.82 10.62 45.73
CA ALA A 226 -27.68 11.54 45.81
C ALA A 226 -26.36 10.87 45.37
N ALA A 227 -26.11 9.62 45.81
CA ALA A 227 -24.94 8.86 45.41
C ALA A 227 -24.92 8.54 43.90
N LEU A 228 -26.05 8.11 43.33
CA LEU A 228 -26.18 7.89 41.87
C LEU A 228 -25.97 9.19 41.09
N THR A 229 -26.48 10.33 41.58
CA THR A 229 -26.27 11.65 40.96
C THR A 229 -24.79 12.02 40.91
N ALA A 230 -24.04 11.78 41.99
CA ALA A 230 -22.59 12.02 42.03
C ALA A 230 -21.81 11.08 41.09
N GLN A 231 -22.23 9.81 40.97
CA GLN A 231 -21.66 8.86 40.01
C GLN A 231 -21.90 9.32 38.56
N ILE A 232 -23.12 9.76 38.23
CA ILE A 232 -23.47 10.29 36.90
C ILE A 232 -22.60 11.50 36.56
N ALA A 233 -22.45 12.47 37.46
CA ALA A 233 -21.60 13.64 37.25
C ALA A 233 -20.11 13.26 37.03
N THR A 234 -19.63 12.25 37.76
CA THR A 234 -18.26 11.72 37.60
C THR A 234 -18.07 11.07 36.23
N LEU A 235 -19.01 10.22 35.81
CA LEU A 235 -18.98 9.55 34.50
C LEU A 235 -19.09 10.56 33.34
N GLN A 236 -19.88 11.61 33.49
CA GLN A 236 -19.98 12.70 32.51
C GLN A 236 -18.64 13.45 32.35
N SER A 237 -17.96 13.75 33.46
CA SER A 237 -16.62 14.36 33.44
C SER A 237 -15.57 13.46 32.78
N GLN A 238 -15.56 12.16 33.13
CA GLN A 238 -14.68 11.17 32.50
C GLN A 238 -14.93 11.03 30.99
N LEU A 239 -16.19 11.02 30.56
CA LEU A 239 -16.57 10.96 29.15
C LEU A 239 -16.07 12.20 28.38
N ALA A 240 -16.24 13.40 28.94
CA ALA A 240 -15.77 14.64 28.32
C ALA A 240 -14.23 14.67 28.21
N ALA A 241 -13.51 14.22 29.24
CA ALA A 241 -12.05 14.12 29.21
C ALA A 241 -11.57 13.12 28.13
N LEU A 242 -12.23 11.96 28.02
CA LEU A 242 -11.89 10.95 27.03
C LEU A 242 -12.18 11.42 25.59
N GLN A 243 -13.29 12.15 25.38
CA GLN A 243 -13.61 12.78 24.09
C GLN A 243 -12.56 13.82 23.68
N LEU A 244 -12.09 14.66 24.62
CA LEU A 244 -11.03 15.62 24.37
C LEU A 244 -9.70 14.93 24.01
N GLN A 245 -9.33 13.87 24.74
CA GLN A 245 -8.13 13.09 24.47
C GLN A 245 -8.19 12.41 23.09
N LEU A 246 -9.33 11.81 22.73
CA LEU A 246 -9.55 11.20 21.42
C LEU A 246 -9.37 12.22 20.29
N ASN A 247 -10.05 13.37 20.38
CA ASN A 247 -9.97 14.43 19.36
C ASN A 247 -8.54 14.99 19.22
N THR A 248 -7.84 15.20 20.34
CA THR A 248 -6.45 15.68 20.35
C THR A 248 -5.51 14.66 19.69
N THR A 249 -5.68 13.38 19.99
CA THR A 249 -4.88 12.29 19.42
C THR A 249 -5.13 12.15 17.91
N ALA A 250 -6.41 12.22 17.49
CA ALA A 250 -6.78 12.18 16.08
C ALA A 250 -6.18 13.34 15.27
N ALA A 251 -6.23 14.57 15.82
CA ALA A 251 -5.61 15.74 15.18
C ALA A 251 -4.07 15.60 15.06
N ALA A 252 -3.41 15.08 16.10
CA ALA A 252 -1.96 14.84 16.08
C ALA A 252 -1.57 13.79 15.02
N LEU A 253 -2.28 12.66 14.96
CA LEU A 253 -2.07 11.62 13.95
C LEU A 253 -2.33 12.14 12.53
N GLN A 254 -3.38 12.94 12.33
CA GLN A 254 -3.67 13.55 11.04
C GLN A 254 -2.54 14.48 10.57
N SER A 255 -1.97 15.29 11.47
CA SER A 255 -0.81 16.12 11.19
C SER A 255 0.44 15.29 10.82
N GLN A 256 0.71 14.21 11.58
CA GLN A 256 1.80 13.28 11.27
C GLN A 256 1.64 12.63 9.89
N ILE A 257 0.44 12.18 9.53
CA ILE A 257 0.13 11.62 8.21
C ILE A 257 0.37 12.65 7.10
N SER A 258 -0.07 13.89 7.27
CA SER A 258 0.16 14.97 6.29
C SER A 258 1.66 15.29 6.11
N ASN A 259 2.42 15.32 7.20
CA ASN A 259 3.87 15.55 7.16
C ASN A 259 4.61 14.39 6.48
N LEU A 260 4.29 13.14 6.84
CA LEU A 260 4.87 11.94 6.21
C LEU A 260 4.54 11.85 4.71
N SER A 261 3.31 12.19 4.32
CA SER A 261 2.89 12.24 2.91
C SER A 261 3.70 13.28 2.11
N SER A 262 3.94 14.45 2.70
CA SER A 262 4.74 15.52 2.10
C SER A 262 6.21 15.10 1.93
N SER A 263 6.79 14.49 2.96
CA SER A 263 8.16 13.94 2.92
C SER A 263 8.31 12.83 1.88
N LEU A 264 7.32 11.94 1.75
CA LEU A 264 7.31 10.88 0.75
C LEU A 264 7.26 11.44 -0.68
N ALA A 265 6.44 12.46 -0.93
CA ALA A 265 6.37 13.14 -2.22
C ALA A 265 7.70 13.84 -2.57
N ALA A 266 8.32 14.52 -1.61
CA ALA A 266 9.63 15.16 -1.79
C ALA A 266 10.73 14.14 -2.09
N LEU A 267 10.80 13.04 -1.33
CA LEU A 267 11.79 11.97 -1.53
C LEU A 267 11.62 11.28 -2.89
N ARG A 268 10.38 11.05 -3.33
CA ARG A 268 10.08 10.52 -4.66
C ARG A 268 10.60 11.46 -5.77
N SER A 269 10.34 12.76 -5.66
CA SER A 269 10.84 13.75 -6.63
C SER A 269 12.37 13.82 -6.67
N GLN A 270 13.04 13.75 -5.51
CA GLN A 270 14.50 13.66 -5.43
C GLN A 270 15.05 12.40 -6.12
N PHE A 271 14.39 11.25 -5.94
CA PHE A 271 14.79 9.99 -6.59
C PHE A 271 14.61 10.04 -8.12
N GLU A 272 13.49 10.56 -8.61
CA GLU A 272 13.21 10.75 -10.04
C GLU A 272 14.25 11.71 -10.68
N ALA A 273 14.58 12.81 -10.00
CA ALA A 273 15.63 13.74 -10.45
C ALA A 273 17.04 13.11 -10.45
N ALA A 274 17.40 12.33 -9.42
CA ALA A 274 18.68 11.65 -9.34
C ALA A 274 18.83 10.58 -10.43
N GLN A 275 17.76 9.83 -10.73
CA GLN A 275 17.74 8.87 -11.83
C GLN A 275 17.97 9.56 -13.18
N ALA A 276 17.26 10.66 -13.46
CA ALA A 276 17.43 11.41 -14.70
C ALA A 276 18.86 11.97 -14.86
N ALA A 277 19.45 12.50 -13.77
CA ALA A 277 20.82 12.99 -13.75
C ALA A 277 21.84 11.87 -14.03
N LEU A 278 21.65 10.68 -13.46
CA LEU A 278 22.50 9.51 -13.71
C LEU A 278 22.42 9.04 -15.17
N THR A 279 21.21 8.95 -15.74
CA THR A 279 21.02 8.62 -17.16
C THR A 279 21.72 9.62 -18.08
N ALA A 280 21.59 10.92 -17.80
CA ALA A 280 22.29 11.96 -18.56
C ALA A 280 23.82 11.88 -18.43
N ALA A 281 24.34 11.59 -17.23
CA ALA A 281 25.77 11.42 -17.01
C ALA A 281 26.33 10.21 -17.79
N LEU A 282 25.64 9.08 -17.77
CA LEU A 282 26.01 7.88 -18.53
C LEU A 282 26.01 8.13 -20.05
N GLY A 283 24.98 8.82 -20.57
CA GLY A 283 24.94 9.22 -21.99
C GLY A 283 26.11 10.12 -22.40
N ASN A 284 26.46 11.11 -21.58
CA ASN A 284 27.61 11.99 -21.79
C ASN A 284 28.96 11.25 -21.70
N ILE A 285 29.08 10.21 -20.88
CA ILE A 285 30.28 9.37 -20.81
C ILE A 285 30.40 8.50 -22.07
N SER A 286 29.29 7.89 -22.52
CA SER A 286 29.27 7.10 -23.75
C SER A 286 29.69 7.93 -24.97
N SER A 287 29.07 9.09 -25.19
CA SER A 287 29.40 9.93 -26.35
C SER A 287 30.84 10.45 -26.35
N LYS A 288 31.42 10.74 -25.17
CA LYS A 288 32.85 11.05 -25.03
C LYS A 288 33.75 9.87 -25.35
N LEU A 289 33.38 8.66 -24.92
CA LEU A 289 34.13 7.44 -25.22
C LEU A 289 34.10 7.10 -26.72
N ASP A 290 32.94 7.29 -27.36
CA ASP A 290 32.76 7.10 -28.81
C ASP A 290 33.61 8.11 -29.61
N SER A 291 33.57 9.39 -29.22
CA SER A 291 34.38 10.45 -29.83
C SER A 291 35.87 10.15 -29.69
N LEU A 292 36.35 9.87 -28.47
CA LEU A 292 37.75 9.53 -28.22
C LEU A 292 38.20 8.28 -28.98
N SER A 293 37.33 7.27 -29.11
CA SER A 293 37.62 6.06 -29.89
C SER A 293 37.72 6.36 -31.40
N SER A 294 36.91 7.29 -31.90
CA SER A 294 36.98 7.78 -33.29
C SER A 294 38.27 8.56 -33.56
N ASP A 295 38.62 9.48 -32.66
CA ASP A 295 39.83 10.31 -32.75
C ASP A 295 41.09 9.43 -32.70
N LEU A 296 41.14 8.46 -31.79
CA LEU A 296 42.24 7.49 -31.70
C LEU A 296 42.39 6.64 -32.97
N ARG A 297 41.27 6.13 -33.52
CA ARG A 297 41.28 5.39 -34.80
C ARG A 297 41.81 6.26 -35.95
N THR A 298 41.37 7.51 -36.01
CA THR A 298 41.78 8.49 -37.03
C THR A 298 43.26 8.83 -36.90
N GLY A 299 43.75 9.08 -35.68
CA GLY A 299 45.16 9.34 -35.40
C GLY A 299 46.08 8.16 -35.74
N ILE A 300 45.67 6.93 -35.39
CA ILE A 300 46.41 5.71 -35.77
C ILE A 300 46.45 5.53 -37.29
N SER A 301 45.34 5.79 -37.99
CA SER A 301 45.31 5.74 -39.46
C SER A 301 46.26 6.76 -40.09
N GLY A 302 46.26 8.00 -39.60
CA GLY A 302 47.19 9.05 -40.06
C GLY A 302 48.66 8.71 -39.80
N LEU A 303 48.99 8.16 -38.62
CA LEU A 303 50.34 7.68 -38.30
C LEU A 303 50.77 6.54 -39.23
N ASN A 304 49.90 5.57 -39.51
CA ASN A 304 50.19 4.47 -40.43
C ASN A 304 50.47 5.00 -41.86
N THR A 305 49.69 5.98 -42.34
CA THR A 305 49.95 6.64 -43.63
C THR A 305 51.29 7.37 -43.65
N ALA A 306 51.64 8.09 -42.57
CA ALA A 306 52.93 8.77 -42.46
C ALA A 306 54.11 7.77 -42.45
N ILE A 307 53.99 6.65 -41.74
CA ILE A 307 54.99 5.56 -41.71
C ILE A 307 55.15 4.93 -43.09
N ALA A 308 54.06 4.69 -43.83
CA ALA A 308 54.11 4.18 -45.20
C ALA A 308 54.84 5.15 -46.14
N ASN A 309 54.49 6.44 -46.10
CA ASN A 309 55.14 7.48 -46.91
C ASN A 309 56.65 7.58 -46.60
N LEU A 310 57.03 7.58 -45.32
CA LEU A 310 58.44 7.59 -44.90
C LEU A 310 59.18 6.32 -45.39
N SER A 311 58.54 5.16 -45.34
CA SER A 311 59.10 3.90 -45.85
C SER A 311 59.36 3.96 -47.35
N SER A 312 58.44 4.54 -48.13
CA SER A 312 58.63 4.80 -49.57
C SER A 312 59.77 5.80 -49.82
N SER A 313 59.87 6.88 -49.05
CA SER A 313 60.98 7.84 -49.17
C SER A 313 62.33 7.21 -48.86
N ILE A 314 62.41 6.34 -47.84
CA ILE A 314 63.62 5.57 -47.52
C ILE A 314 63.99 4.61 -48.66
N ALA A 315 63.01 4.00 -49.32
CA ALA A 315 63.25 3.13 -50.49
C ALA A 315 63.82 3.93 -51.69
N ASP A 316 63.24 5.09 -52.03
CA ASP A 316 63.75 5.97 -53.09
C ASP A 316 65.17 6.47 -52.77
N ILE A 317 65.46 6.86 -51.53
CA ILE A 317 66.82 7.25 -51.10
C ILE A 317 67.81 6.09 -51.29
N ARG A 318 67.44 4.84 -50.98
CA ARG A 318 68.29 3.67 -51.23
C ARG A 318 68.57 3.44 -52.72
N THR A 319 67.57 3.61 -53.58
CA THR A 319 67.74 3.52 -55.04
C THR A 319 68.69 4.62 -55.55
N ARG A 320 68.55 5.86 -55.08
CA ARG A 320 69.45 6.96 -55.45
C ARG A 320 70.89 6.73 -54.96
N LEU A 321 71.06 6.12 -53.79
CA LEU A 321 72.38 5.76 -53.26
C LEU A 321 73.07 4.72 -54.15
N ALA A 322 72.35 3.72 -54.67
CA ALA A 322 72.90 2.74 -55.60
C ALA A 322 73.41 3.41 -56.90
N VAL A 323 72.63 4.33 -57.48
CA VAL A 323 73.04 5.11 -58.67
C VAL A 323 74.30 5.95 -58.42
N LEU A 324 74.51 6.45 -57.19
CA LEU A 324 75.73 7.17 -56.83
C LEU A 324 76.96 6.27 -56.76
N GLU A 325 76.83 5.01 -56.31
CA GLU A 325 77.94 4.05 -56.32
C GLU A 325 78.25 3.54 -57.75
N ASP A 326 77.23 3.39 -58.61
CA ASP A 326 77.43 3.11 -60.04
C ASP A 326 78.17 4.27 -60.73
N LEU A 327 77.76 5.52 -60.48
CA LEU A 327 78.42 6.71 -61.01
C LEU A 327 79.86 6.84 -60.50
N ARG A 328 80.11 6.57 -59.21
CA ARG A 328 81.45 6.52 -58.62
C ARG A 328 82.33 5.48 -59.31
N THR A 329 81.79 4.31 -59.60
CA THR A 329 82.47 3.23 -60.33
C THR A 329 82.81 3.66 -61.76
N ALA A 330 81.85 4.26 -62.48
CA ALA A 330 82.06 4.78 -63.82
C ALA A 330 83.14 5.90 -63.87
N VAL A 331 83.16 6.82 -62.90
CA VAL A 331 84.20 7.85 -62.77
C VAL A 331 85.57 7.24 -62.50
N SER A 332 85.65 6.14 -61.72
CA SER A 332 86.89 5.39 -61.51
C SER A 332 87.37 4.69 -62.79
N GLY A 333 86.44 4.17 -63.60
CA GLY A 333 86.71 3.64 -64.94
C GLY A 333 87.29 4.70 -65.87
N LEU A 334 86.59 5.83 -66.05
CA LEU A 334 87.05 6.96 -66.86
C LEU A 334 88.43 7.50 -66.42
N ARG A 335 88.72 7.50 -65.12
CA ARG A 335 90.05 7.88 -64.60
C ARG A 335 91.14 6.88 -65.02
N THR A 336 90.81 5.60 -65.12
CA THR A 336 91.71 4.56 -65.64
C THR A 336 91.93 4.74 -67.14
N ASP A 337 90.85 4.95 -67.91
CA ASP A 337 90.92 5.18 -69.36
C ASP A 337 91.75 6.42 -69.72
N ILE A 338 91.57 7.53 -68.99
CA ILE A 338 92.39 8.75 -69.14
C ILE A 338 93.88 8.47 -68.86
N THR A 339 94.18 7.57 -67.92
CA THR A 339 95.57 7.16 -67.61
C THR A 339 96.15 6.28 -68.71
N GLY A 340 95.33 5.40 -69.31
CA GLY A 340 95.68 4.63 -70.51
C GLY A 340 95.98 5.53 -71.70
N LEU A 341 95.04 6.40 -72.09
CA LEU A 341 95.20 7.36 -73.19
C LEU A 341 96.43 8.27 -73.03
N ARG A 342 96.76 8.67 -71.78
CA ARG A 342 97.99 9.43 -71.50
C ARG A 342 99.26 8.61 -71.77
N THR A 343 99.22 7.30 -71.55
CA THR A 343 100.33 6.37 -71.82
C THR A 343 100.48 6.11 -73.32
N ASP A 344 99.36 5.90 -74.02
CA ASP A 344 99.34 5.75 -75.48
C ASP A 344 99.86 7.00 -76.19
N LEU A 345 99.45 8.20 -75.73
CA LEU A 345 99.95 9.47 -76.24
C LEU A 345 101.47 9.63 -76.05
N GLY A 346 102.02 9.20 -74.90
CA GLY A 346 103.47 9.17 -74.65
C GLY A 346 104.21 8.20 -75.58
N THR A 347 103.61 7.05 -75.86
CA THR A 347 104.13 6.05 -76.81
C THR A 347 104.14 6.59 -78.24
N LEU A 348 103.03 7.20 -78.68
CA LEU A 348 102.91 7.83 -80.00
C LEU A 348 103.89 9.00 -80.18
N THR A 349 104.07 9.83 -79.15
CA THR A 349 105.06 10.92 -79.13
C THR A 349 106.48 10.38 -79.32
N THR A 350 106.80 9.24 -78.68
CA THR A 350 108.11 8.58 -78.82
C THR A 350 108.29 8.04 -80.25
N ALA A 351 107.27 7.36 -80.79
CA ALA A 351 107.29 6.85 -82.17
C ALA A 351 107.43 7.98 -83.22
N GLN A 352 106.78 9.13 -83.01
CA GLN A 352 106.95 10.32 -83.85
C GLN A 352 108.39 10.83 -83.83
N ARG A 353 109.02 10.92 -82.64
CA ARG A 353 110.42 11.35 -82.50
C ARG A 353 111.39 10.39 -83.22
N ASP A 354 111.16 9.08 -83.10
CA ASP A 354 111.98 8.06 -83.78
C ASP A 354 111.75 8.04 -85.30
N LEU A 355 110.55 8.37 -85.78
CA LEU A 355 110.30 8.54 -87.21
C LEU A 355 111.02 9.79 -87.75
N SER A 356 111.03 10.90 -87.00
CA SER A 356 111.79 12.11 -87.35
C SER A 356 113.27 11.79 -87.54
N SER A 357 113.91 11.11 -86.58
CA SER A 357 115.33 10.77 -86.69
C SER A 357 115.64 9.82 -87.86
N LYS A 358 114.70 8.94 -88.23
CA LYS A 358 114.80 8.11 -89.44
C LYS A 358 114.70 8.95 -90.72
N VAL A 359 113.86 9.98 -90.76
CA VAL A 359 113.77 10.93 -91.88
C VAL A 359 115.08 11.72 -92.00
N ASP A 360 115.62 12.24 -90.90
CA ASP A 360 116.91 12.95 -90.89
C ASP A 360 118.06 12.05 -91.37
N THR A 361 118.05 10.78 -90.95
CA THR A 361 119.02 9.75 -91.40
C THR A 361 118.85 9.42 -92.89
N LEU A 362 117.62 9.41 -93.41
CA LEU A 362 117.36 9.21 -94.84
C LEU A 362 117.78 10.43 -95.66
N SER A 363 117.58 11.65 -95.15
CA SER A 363 118.03 12.89 -95.80
C SER A 363 119.55 12.92 -95.93
N THR A 364 120.28 12.71 -94.82
CA THR A 364 121.75 12.69 -94.83
C THR A 364 122.34 11.60 -95.73
N ARG A 365 121.68 10.43 -95.81
CA ARG A 365 122.02 9.37 -96.78
C ARG A 365 121.75 9.80 -98.23
N LEU A 366 120.65 10.51 -98.49
CA LEU A 366 120.34 11.05 -99.83
C LEU A 366 121.36 12.11 -100.23
N ASP A 367 121.75 13.01 -99.33
CA ASP A 367 122.80 14.02 -99.55
C ASP A 367 124.15 13.36 -99.85
N THR A 368 124.49 12.28 -99.12
CA THR A 368 125.70 11.47 -99.36
C THR A 368 125.67 10.85 -100.76
N VAL A 369 124.58 10.16 -101.12
CA VAL A 369 124.42 9.54 -102.44
C VAL A 369 124.42 10.59 -103.57
N ALA A 370 123.81 11.76 -103.36
CA ALA A 370 123.86 12.86 -104.32
C ALA A 370 125.28 13.43 -104.48
N GLY A 371 126.07 13.48 -103.40
CA GLY A 371 127.49 13.81 -103.41
C GLY A 371 128.34 12.77 -104.17
N ASP A 372 128.14 11.48 -103.89
CA ASP A 372 128.82 10.38 -104.57
C ASP A 372 128.51 10.35 -106.07
N ILE A 373 127.24 10.54 -106.44
CA ILE A 373 126.81 10.63 -107.84
C ILE A 373 127.50 11.83 -108.52
N ARG A 374 127.54 13.00 -107.88
CA ARG A 374 128.23 14.20 -108.40
C ARG A 374 129.73 13.92 -108.61
N SER A 375 130.41 13.39 -107.60
CA SER A 375 131.83 13.02 -107.66
C SER A 375 132.13 12.00 -108.78
N ARG A 376 131.26 11.00 -108.98
CA ARG A 376 131.36 10.05 -110.09
C ARG A 376 131.12 10.69 -111.45
N ILE A 377 130.17 11.64 -111.56
CA ILE A 377 129.94 12.42 -112.77
C ILE A 377 131.16 13.28 -113.09
N ASP A 378 131.72 13.99 -112.11
CA ASP A 378 132.91 14.83 -112.28
C ASP A 378 134.14 13.99 -112.68
N SER A 379 134.32 12.83 -112.04
CA SER A 379 135.39 11.86 -112.37
C SER A 379 135.24 11.29 -113.78
N ALA A 380 134.01 10.96 -114.19
CA ALA A 380 133.71 10.48 -115.53
C ALA A 380 133.91 11.59 -116.58
N ALA A 381 133.46 12.82 -116.29
CA ALA A 381 133.65 13.99 -117.13
C ALA A 381 135.15 14.29 -117.32
N GLY A 382 135.94 14.30 -116.23
CA GLY A 382 137.39 14.45 -116.30
C GLY A 382 138.09 13.34 -117.07
N SER A 383 137.64 12.09 -116.92
CA SER A 383 138.15 10.95 -117.70
C SER A 383 137.81 11.07 -119.19
N ILE A 384 136.60 11.52 -119.52
CA ILE A 384 136.17 11.80 -120.89
C ILE A 384 136.97 12.96 -121.48
N THR A 385 137.17 14.06 -120.75
CA THR A 385 138.01 15.19 -121.17
C THR A 385 139.45 14.74 -121.41
N GLY A 386 140.02 13.91 -120.53
CA GLY A 386 141.35 13.31 -120.72
C GLY A 386 141.42 12.43 -121.98
N ALA A 387 140.40 11.61 -122.23
CA ALA A 387 140.30 10.79 -123.43
C ALA A 387 140.14 11.64 -124.71
N VAL A 388 139.33 12.70 -124.68
CA VAL A 388 139.16 13.67 -125.78
C VAL A 388 140.47 14.39 -126.07
N ASN A 389 141.19 14.87 -125.05
CA ASN A 389 142.50 15.49 -125.21
C ASN A 389 143.52 14.49 -125.79
N GLY A 390 143.52 13.24 -125.33
CA GLY A 390 144.36 12.17 -125.87
C GLY A 390 144.03 11.79 -127.32
N VAL A 391 142.76 11.86 -127.72
CA VAL A 391 142.35 11.77 -129.13
C VAL A 391 142.83 12.99 -129.91
N GLY A 392 142.72 14.20 -129.35
CA GLY A 392 143.27 15.43 -129.92
C GLY A 392 144.76 15.30 -130.23
N SER A 393 145.59 14.93 -129.26
CA SER A 393 147.03 14.72 -129.48
C SER A 393 147.34 13.58 -130.47
N LYS A 394 146.47 12.56 -130.59
CA LYS A 394 146.58 11.56 -131.66
C LYS A 394 146.23 12.14 -133.03
N VAL A 395 145.23 13.01 -133.13
CA VAL A 395 144.90 13.75 -134.36
C VAL A 395 146.06 14.68 -134.75
N ASP A 396 146.65 15.41 -133.80
CA ASP A 396 147.84 16.26 -134.04
C ASP A 396 149.05 15.42 -134.53
N SER A 397 149.25 14.24 -133.93
CA SER A 397 150.29 13.30 -134.35
C SER A 397 150.03 12.68 -135.74
N VAL A 398 148.76 12.45 -136.10
CA VAL A 398 148.38 12.03 -137.46
C VAL A 398 148.54 13.17 -138.46
N SER A 399 148.17 14.41 -138.09
CA SER A 399 148.36 15.60 -138.93
C SER A 399 149.83 15.80 -139.25
N SER A 400 150.70 15.83 -138.24
CA SER A 400 152.15 15.97 -138.45
C SER A 400 152.77 14.81 -139.25
N LYS A 401 152.24 13.58 -139.15
CA LYS A 401 152.62 12.47 -140.05
C LYS A 401 152.14 12.69 -141.50
N ILE A 402 150.94 13.24 -141.69
CA ILE A 402 150.41 13.63 -143.01
C ILE A 402 151.26 14.75 -143.61
N ASP A 403 151.67 15.75 -142.82
CA ASP A 403 152.55 16.85 -143.25
C ASP A 403 153.94 16.34 -143.64
N GLY A 404 154.51 15.41 -142.85
CA GLY A 404 155.77 14.73 -143.16
C GLY A 404 155.67 13.85 -144.42
N LEU A 405 154.55 13.17 -144.63
CA LEU A 405 154.31 12.38 -145.85
C LEU A 405 154.12 13.30 -147.07
N SER A 406 153.37 14.39 -146.93
CA SER A 406 153.18 15.42 -147.96
C SER A 406 154.53 16.02 -148.39
N SER A 407 155.40 16.33 -147.42
CA SER A 407 156.77 16.77 -147.67
C SER A 407 157.63 15.71 -148.38
N SER A 408 157.44 14.43 -148.05
CA SER A 408 158.14 13.30 -148.68
C SER A 408 157.66 13.04 -150.13
N VAL A 409 156.37 13.27 -150.41
CA VAL A 409 155.82 13.23 -151.77
C VAL A 409 156.37 14.39 -152.60
N ALA A 410 156.41 15.60 -152.03
CA ALA A 410 156.95 16.78 -152.70
C ALA A 410 158.44 16.63 -153.05
N SER A 411 159.25 16.03 -152.17
CA SER A 411 160.69 15.85 -152.40
C SER A 411 161.02 14.81 -153.48
N LEU A 412 160.13 13.86 -153.77
CA LEU A 412 160.29 12.90 -154.86
C LEU A 412 159.93 13.47 -156.24
N ASN A 413 159.11 14.52 -156.30
CA ASN A 413 158.64 15.09 -157.56
C ASN A 413 159.81 15.61 -158.44
N VAL A 414 160.77 16.32 -157.84
CA VAL A 414 161.94 16.88 -158.54
C VAL A 414 162.87 15.79 -159.11
N PRO A 415 163.37 14.80 -158.34
CA PRO A 415 164.23 13.75 -158.89
C PRO A 415 163.52 12.87 -159.92
N ILE A 416 162.20 12.65 -159.80
CA ILE A 416 161.42 11.95 -160.84
C ILE A 416 161.41 12.75 -162.16
N ILE A 417 161.12 14.05 -162.10
CA ILE A 417 161.15 14.93 -163.29
C ILE A 417 162.56 14.96 -163.92
N VAL A 418 163.62 15.09 -163.10
CA VAL A 418 165.01 15.06 -163.58
C VAL A 418 165.38 13.72 -164.21
N ALA A 419 164.96 12.59 -163.62
CA ALA A 419 165.21 11.25 -164.16
C ALA A 419 164.55 11.05 -165.54
N ILE A 420 163.33 11.55 -165.72
CA ILE A 420 162.61 11.52 -167.01
C ILE A 420 163.37 12.35 -168.07
N ILE A 421 163.84 13.55 -167.71
CA ILE A 421 164.60 14.41 -168.63
C ILE A 421 165.94 13.76 -169.05
N MET A 422 166.66 13.16 -168.10
CA MET A 422 167.95 12.52 -168.37
C MET A 422 167.82 11.29 -169.27
N ALA A 423 166.76 10.48 -169.09
CA ALA A 423 166.48 9.34 -169.95
C ALA A 423 166.25 9.74 -171.42
N LEU A 424 165.56 10.86 -171.66
CA LEU A 424 165.31 11.39 -173.00
C LEU A 424 166.59 11.87 -173.69
N LEU A 425 167.49 12.55 -172.96
CA LEU A 425 168.77 13.04 -173.51
C LEU A 425 169.70 11.90 -173.96
N ALA A 426 169.79 10.82 -173.17
CA ALA A 426 170.61 9.66 -173.49
C ALA A 426 170.18 8.98 -174.81
N PHE A 427 168.87 8.92 -175.06
CA PHE A 427 168.31 8.35 -176.29
C PHE A 427 168.77 9.13 -177.54
N VAL A 428 168.72 10.47 -177.50
CA VAL A 428 169.09 11.34 -178.64
C VAL A 428 170.56 11.19 -179.04
N PHE A 429 171.48 11.09 -178.08
CA PHE A 429 172.92 10.94 -178.37
C PHE A 429 173.23 9.62 -179.09
N SER A 430 172.54 8.53 -178.78
CA SER A 430 172.76 7.23 -179.44
C SER A 430 172.38 7.23 -180.92
N LEU A 431 171.42 8.07 -181.32
CA LEU A 431 170.95 8.18 -182.70
C LEU A 431 171.92 8.98 -183.59
N LEU A 432 172.61 9.96 -183.02
CA LEU A 432 173.52 10.86 -183.74
C LEU A 432 174.84 10.18 -184.16
N THR A 433 175.40 9.32 -183.32
CA THR A 433 176.68 8.63 -183.59
C THR A 433 176.54 7.60 -184.71
N PHE A 434 175.42 6.87 -184.78
CA PHE A 434 175.14 5.90 -185.84
C PHE A 434 175.13 6.53 -187.25
N LEU A 435 174.65 7.77 -187.37
CA LEU A 435 174.57 8.48 -188.66
C LEU A 435 175.92 8.99 -189.17
N GLN A 436 176.89 9.28 -188.29
CA GLN A 436 178.21 9.77 -188.70
C GLN A 436 179.07 8.68 -189.33
N VAL A 437 179.11 7.47 -188.74
CA VAL A 437 179.94 6.34 -189.22
C VAL A 437 179.61 5.97 -190.66
N ARG A 438 178.33 6.09 -191.07
CA ARG A 438 177.86 5.70 -192.41
C ARG A 438 178.35 6.62 -193.54
N ARG A 439 178.82 7.84 -193.26
CA ARG A 439 179.22 8.82 -194.31
C ARG A 439 180.71 8.85 -194.65
N ALA A 440 181.59 8.23 -193.86
CA ALA A 440 183.04 8.35 -194.04
C ALA A 440 183.67 7.33 -195.02
N MET A 441 182.95 6.28 -195.43
CA MET A 441 183.51 5.17 -196.24
C MET A 441 183.14 5.24 -197.74
N THR A 442 183.10 6.42 -198.37
CA THR A 442 182.77 6.52 -199.81
C THR A 442 183.49 7.66 -200.55
N ALA A 443 184.83 7.63 -200.57
CA ALA A 443 185.64 8.32 -201.58
C ALA A 443 187.05 7.69 -201.69
N ARG A 444 187.23 6.86 -202.73
CA ARG A 444 188.38 5.95 -203.02
C ARG A 444 188.52 4.73 -202.11
#